data_AF-A0A090RS09-F1
#
_entry.id   AF-A0A090RS09-F1
#
_cell.length_a   1.000
_cell.length_b   1.000
_cell.length_c   1.000
_cell.angle_alpha   90.00
_cell.angle_beta   90.00
_cell.angle_gamma   90.00
#
_symmetry.space_group_name_H-M   'P 1'
#
loop_
_entity.id
_entity.type
_entity.pdbx_description
1 polymer ?
#
loop_
_entity_poly.entity_id
_entity_poly.type
_entity_poly.pdbx_seq_one_letter_code
_entity_poly.pdbx_strand_id
1 'polypeptide(L)' 'MVNNSIQWFPGHMHKARKEIEEVIPQVDVIIEVLDARIPFSSENPMISELRGDKPVVKVLNKRDLADPEKLSYGLNT' A
#
# COMPACT_ATOMS: atom_id res chain seq x y z
N MET A 1 0.09 -2.92 32.69
CA MET A 1 1.01 -2.22 31.78
C MET A 1 0.22 -1.87 30.54
N VAL A 2 -0.15 -0.59 30.36
CA VAL A 2 -0.88 -0.14 29.17
C VAL A 2 0.15 0.04 28.06
N ASN A 3 0.00 -0.73 26.98
CA ASN A 3 0.86 -0.64 25.81
C ASN A 3 0.48 0.66 25.06
N ASN A 4 1.25 1.73 25.28
CA ASN A 4 0.99 3.05 24.73
C ASN A 4 1.49 3.11 23.28
N SER A 5 0.85 2.35 22.38
CA SER A 5 1.04 2.48 20.94
C SER A 5 0.55 3.85 20.51
N ILE A 6 1.47 4.71 20.06
CA ILE A 6 1.15 6.03 19.51
C ILE A 6 0.19 5.83 18.33
N GLN A 7 -1.09 6.13 18.56
CA GLN A 7 -2.12 6.05 17.54
C GLN A 7 -2.09 7.37 16.76
N TRP A 8 -1.32 7.40 15.67
CA TRP A 8 -1.04 8.65 14.96
C TRP A 8 -2.30 9.40 14.48
N PHE A 9 -3.45 8.74 14.29
CA PHE A 9 -4.67 9.37 13.77
C PHE A 9 -5.96 8.60 14.15
N PRO A 10 -6.58 8.86 15.32
CA PRO A 10 -7.65 8.01 15.86
C PRO A 10 -8.97 8.04 15.05
N GLY A 11 -9.26 9.10 14.28
CA GLY A 11 -10.50 9.21 13.49
C GLY A 11 -10.35 8.95 11.98
N HIS A 12 -9.34 9.56 11.35
CA HIS A 12 -9.22 9.55 9.89
C HIS A 12 -8.78 8.20 9.31
N MET A 13 -7.87 7.49 9.99
CA MET A 13 -7.44 6.16 9.53
C MET A 13 -8.55 5.12 9.65
N HIS A 14 -9.37 5.21 10.71
CA HIS A 14 -10.52 4.32 10.88
C HIS A 14 -11.57 4.57 9.80
N LYS A 15 -11.82 5.84 9.47
CA LYS A 15 -12.70 6.24 8.36
C LYS A 15 -12.17 5.74 7.01
N ALA A 16 -10.90 6.02 6.70
CA ALA A 16 -10.28 5.61 5.44
C ALA A 16 -10.26 4.09 5.28
N ARG A 17 -9.94 3.35 6.36
CA ARG A 17 -10.01 1.88 6.37
C ARG A 17 -11.42 1.40 6.02
N LYS A 18 -12.44 1.94 6.69
CA LYS A 18 -13.84 1.55 6.46
C LYS A 18 -14.31 1.85 5.03
N GLU A 19 -13.97 3.03 4.51
CA GLU A 19 -14.29 3.41 3.13
C GLU A 19 -13.62 2.46 2.13
N ILE A 20 -12.36 2.08 2.37
CA ILE A 20 -11.64 1.11 1.54
C ILE A 20 -12.27 -0.29 1.64
N GLU A 21 -12.62 -0.76 2.84
CA GLU A 21 -13.32 -2.03 3.06
C GLU A 21 -14.66 -2.10 2.30
N GLU A 22 -15.40 -0.98 2.24
CA GLU A 22 -16.68 -0.89 1.52
C GLU A 22 -16.48 -0.88 -0.01
N VAL A 23 -15.41 -0.25 -0.52
CA VAL A 23 -15.11 -0.14 -1.95
C VAL A 23 -14.48 -1.41 -2.51
N ILE A 24 -13.62 -2.09 -1.75
CA ILE A 24 -12.87 -3.27 -2.23
C ILE A 24 -13.79 -4.30 -2.89
N PRO A 25 -14.91 -4.76 -2.32
CA PRO A 25 -15.78 -5.74 -2.95
C PRO A 25 -16.34 -5.32 -4.31
N GLN A 26 -16.46 -4.02 -4.57
CA GLN A 26 -17.09 -3.44 -5.76
C GLN A 26 -16.15 -3.33 -6.97
N VAL A 27 -14.85 -3.58 -6.80
CA VAL A 27 -13.84 -3.45 -7.85
C VAL A 27 -13.26 -4.78 -8.29
N ASP A 28 -12.90 -4.92 -9.56
CA ASP A 28 -12.30 -6.15 -10.09
C ASP A 28 -10.77 -6.20 -9.94
N VAL A 29 -10.12 -5.03 -9.91
CA VAL A 29 -8.67 -4.88 -9.83
C VAL A 29 -8.30 -3.72 -8.92
N ILE A 30 -7.17 -3.83 -8.22
CA ILE A 30 -6.61 -2.75 -7.41
C ILE A 30 -5.34 -2.22 -8.09
N ILE A 31 -5.21 -0.90 -8.16
CA ILE A 31 -4.00 -0.24 -8.64
C ILE A 31 -3.33 0.42 -7.43
N GLU A 32 -2.16 -0.09 -7.06
CA GLU A 32 -1.38 0.43 -5.94
C GLU A 32 -0.23 1.28 -6.47
N VAL A 33 -0.26 2.59 -6.19
CA VAL A 33 0.78 3.53 -6.62
C VAL A 33 1.82 3.67 -5.52
N LEU A 34 3.04 3.22 -5.80
CA LEU A 34 4.17 3.16 -4.87
C LEU A 34 5.28 4.14 -5.26
N ASP A 35 6.17 4.46 -4.32
CA ASP A 35 7.36 5.27 -4.60
C ASP A 35 8.50 4.35 -5.08
N ALA A 36 8.95 4.55 -6.31
CA ALA A 36 9.96 3.72 -6.98
C ALA A 36 11.30 3.65 -6.23
N ARG A 37 11.60 4.61 -5.36
CA ARG A 37 12.85 4.63 -4.57
C ARG A 37 12.84 3.62 -3.43
N ILE A 38 11.66 3.30 -2.91
CA ILE A 38 11.44 2.45 -1.74
C ILE A 38 10.16 1.61 -1.90
N PRO A 39 10.03 0.81 -2.98
CA PRO A 39 8.77 0.17 -3.35
C PRO A 39 8.14 -0.59 -2.19
N PHE A 40 8.89 -1.50 -1.56
CA PHE A 40 8.43 -2.32 -0.44
C PHE A 40 8.06 -1.53 0.82
N SER A 41 8.82 -0.48 1.15
CA SER A 41 8.56 0.32 2.35
C SER A 41 7.41 1.32 2.18
N SER A 42 7.08 1.65 0.93
CA SER A 42 5.95 2.55 0.60
C SER A 42 4.61 1.82 0.47
N GLU A 43 4.60 0.49 0.51
CA GLU A 43 3.37 -0.32 0.53
C GLU A 43 2.60 -0.11 1.83
N ASN A 44 1.27 -0.27 1.76
CA ASN A 44 0.43 -0.25 2.93
C ASN A 44 0.02 -1.68 3.33
N PRO A 45 0.57 -2.24 4.43
CA PRO A 45 0.25 -3.60 4.87
C PRO A 45 -1.25 -3.85 5.05
N MET A 46 -1.99 -2.83 5.50
CA MET A 46 -3.44 -2.90 5.67
C MET A 46 -4.15 -3.22 4.34
N ILE A 47 -3.70 -2.66 3.22
CA ILE A 47 -4.32 -2.92 1.91
C ILE A 47 -4.06 -4.37 1.49
N SER A 48 -2.87 -4.89 1.76
CA SER A 48 -2.54 -6.29 1.48
C SER A 48 -3.39 -7.27 2.28
N GLU A 49 -3.75 -6.93 3.52
CA GLU A 49 -4.67 -7.72 4.33
C GLU A 49 -6.12 -7.63 3.83
N LEU A 50 -6.58 -6.43 3.45
CA LEU A 50 -7.97 -6.18 3.06
C LEU A 50 -8.33 -6.67 1.67
N ARG A 51 -7.38 -6.66 0.72
CA ARG A 51 -7.66 -7.00 -0.68
C ARG A 51 -7.98 -8.47 -0.92
N GLY A 52 -7.56 -9.38 -0.03
CA GLY A 52 -7.63 -10.82 -0.24
C GLY A 52 -6.95 -11.25 -1.55
N ASP A 53 -7.67 -12.03 -2.36
CA ASP A 53 -7.15 -12.58 -3.63
C ASP A 53 -7.36 -11.65 -4.84
N LYS A 54 -7.77 -10.39 -4.63
CA LYS A 54 -8.00 -9.47 -5.75
C LYS A 54 -6.71 -9.18 -6.51
N PRO A 55 -6.70 -9.26 -7.85
CA PRO A 55 -5.53 -8.93 -8.65
C PRO A 55 -5.08 -7.48 -8.39
N VAL A 56 -3.76 -7.28 -8.28
CA VAL A 56 -3.18 -5.96 -8.01
C VAL A 56 -2.10 -5.61 -9.02
N VAL A 57 -2.22 -4.40 -9.57
CA VAL A 57 -1.21 -3.78 -10.41
C VAL A 57 -0.44 -2.76 -9.56
N LYS A 58 0.84 -3.04 -9.31
CA LYS A 58 1.74 -2.10 -8.63
C LYS A 58 2.35 -1.13 -9.63
N VAL A 59 2.16 0.16 -9.41
CA VAL A 59 2.68 1.25 -10.25
C VAL A 59 3.79 1.97 -9.48
N LEU A 60 5.04 1.81 -9.93
CA LEU A 60 6.19 2.48 -9.33
C LEU A 60 6.32 3.90 -9.89
N ASN A 61 5.83 4.88 -9.14
CA ASN A 61 5.89 6.30 -9.47
C ASN A 61 7.23 6.93 -9.05
N LYS A 62 7.58 8.09 -9.62
CA LYS A 62 8.86 8.81 -9.40
C LYS A 62 10.09 7.98 -9.81
N ARG A 63 9.94 7.18 -10.85
CA ARG A 63 11.00 6.33 -11.40
C ARG A 63 12.24 7.12 -11.78
N ASP A 64 12.08 8.36 -12.24
CA ASP A 64 13.15 9.30 -12.58
C ASP A 64 14.09 9.59 -11.40
N LEU A 65 13.60 9.46 -10.16
CA LEU A 65 14.38 9.67 -8.94
C LEU A 65 14.91 8.36 -8.33
N ALA A 66 14.57 7.21 -8.91
CA ALA A 66 14.95 5.91 -8.39
C ALA A 66 16.28 5.44 -9.00
N ASP A 67 17.05 4.70 -8.21
CA ASP A 67 18.24 4.00 -8.67
C ASP A 67 17.80 2.89 -9.68
N PRO A 68 18.18 2.99 -10.97
CA PRO A 68 17.72 2.05 -11.99
C PRO A 68 18.15 0.61 -11.73
N GLU A 69 19.32 0.41 -11.12
CA GLU A 69 19.82 -0.94 -10.83
C GLU A 69 19.00 -1.58 -9.71
N LYS A 70 18.67 -0.81 -8.67
CA LYS A 70 17.84 -1.29 -7.54
C LYS A 70 16.39 -1.54 -7.91
N LEU A 71 15.84 -0.77 -8.86
CA LEU A 71 14.46 -0.94 -9.32
C LEU A 71 14.23 -2.33 -9.92
N SER A 72 15.23 -2.90 -10.60
CA SER A 72 15.14 -4.22 -11.24
C SER A 72 14.97 -5.38 -10.24
N TYR A 73 15.55 -5.25 -9.04
CA TYR A 73 15.40 -6.26 -7.98
C TYR A 73 14.00 -6.26 -7.39
N GLY A 74 13.33 -5.10 -7.32
CA GLY A 74 12.00 -4.96 -6.72
C GLY A 74 10.84 -5.52 -7.54
N LEU A 75 11.04 -5.81 -8.83
CA LEU A 75 9.99 -6.29 -9.74
C LEU A 75 9.98 -7.83 -9.94
N ASN A 76 10.99 -8.54 -9.42
CA ASN A 76 11.19 -9.97 -9.64
C ASN A 76 10.86 -10.86 -8.41
N THR A 77 10.17 -10.30 -7.41
CA THR A 77 9.75 -11.00 -6.18
C THR A 77 8.26 -10.80 -5.97
#